data_AF-A0A351BGA6-F1
#
_entry.id   AF-A0A351BGA6-F1
#
_cell.length_a   1.000
_cell.length_b   1.000
_cell.length_c   1.000
_cell.angle_alpha   90.00
_cell.angle_beta   90.00
_cell.angle_gamma   90.00
#
_symmetry.space_group_name_H-M   'P 1'
#
loop_
_entity.id
_entity.type
_entity.pdbx_description
1 polymer ?
#
loop_
_entity_poly.entity_id
_entity_poly.type
_entity_poly.pdbx_seq_one_letter_code
_entity_poly.pdbx_strand_id
1 'polypeptide(L)'
;MADYRKTLNLTDTAFPMRGDLPRREPQWVAAWQEAGLYERIREVSKGRPRFVLHDGPPYANGDIHIGHAVNKILKDIIVRARTLAGFDAPYVPGWDCHGLPIEHQIEKLHGKHLPADRVRA
;
A
#
# COMPACT_ATOMS: atom_id res chain seq x y z
N MET A 1 -21.28 15.16 -50.95
CA MET A 1 -19.94 14.53 -50.94
C MET A 1 -20.03 13.27 -50.09
N ALA A 2 -19.49 12.13 -50.53
CA ALA A 2 -19.57 10.88 -49.77
C ALA A 2 -18.75 10.97 -48.47
N ASP A 3 -19.27 10.40 -47.37
CA ASP A 3 -18.58 10.34 -46.08
C ASP A 3 -17.61 9.15 -46.04
N TYR A 4 -16.34 9.41 -46.38
CA TYR A 4 -15.27 8.42 -46.38
C TYR A 4 -14.76 8.06 -44.97
N ARG A 5 -15.22 8.74 -43.90
CA ARG A 5 -14.78 8.42 -42.52
C ARG A 5 -15.14 6.99 -42.14
N LYS A 6 -16.28 6.50 -42.65
CA LYS A 6 -16.80 5.14 -42.38
C LYS A 6 -16.03 4.04 -43.12
N THR A 7 -15.18 4.38 -44.08
CA THR A 7 -14.36 3.41 -44.82
C THR A 7 -12.97 3.24 -44.20
N LEU A 8 -12.66 3.96 -43.12
CA LEU A 8 -11.37 3.93 -42.43
C LEU A 8 -11.45 3.06 -41.17
N ASN A 9 -10.43 2.23 -40.95
CA ASN A 9 -10.26 1.45 -39.71
C ASN A 9 -9.63 2.33 -38.62
N LEU A 10 -10.42 3.21 -38.03
CA LEU A 10 -9.98 4.05 -36.91
C LEU A 10 -9.92 3.23 -35.63
N THR A 11 -8.98 3.56 -34.75
CA THR A 11 -8.91 2.98 -33.42
C THR A 11 -10.06 3.49 -32.57
N ASP A 12 -10.73 2.57 -31.87
CA ASP A 12 -11.81 2.87 -30.92
C ASP A 12 -11.51 2.17 -29.60
N THR A 13 -11.62 2.92 -28.50
CA THR A 13 -11.37 2.40 -27.16
C THR A 13 -12.16 3.18 -26.13
N ALA A 14 -12.75 2.45 -25.17
CA ALA A 14 -13.35 3.03 -23.98
C ALA A 14 -12.31 3.57 -22.99
N PHE A 15 -11.00 3.33 -23.21
CA PHE A 15 -9.93 3.81 -22.35
C PHE A 15 -9.82 5.34 -22.42
N PRO A 16 -10.05 6.06 -21.31
CA PRO A 16 -10.03 7.51 -21.33
C PRO A 16 -8.61 8.03 -21.54
N MET A 17 -8.48 9.05 -22.39
CA MET A 17 -7.19 9.70 -22.64
C MET A 17 -6.64 10.43 -21.39
N ARG A 18 -7.52 10.92 -20.52
CA ARG A 18 -7.14 11.56 -19.24
C ARG A 18 -7.13 10.52 -18.12
N GLY A 19 -6.09 10.57 -17.30
CA GLY A 19 -5.89 9.63 -16.19
C GLY A 19 -7.00 9.72 -15.13
N ASP A 20 -7.23 10.93 -14.57
CA ASP A 20 -8.16 11.16 -13.45
C ASP A 20 -7.86 10.28 -12.22
N LEU A 21 -6.56 10.14 -11.93
CA LEU A 21 -6.03 9.19 -10.94
C LEU A 21 -6.56 9.40 -9.51
N PRO A 22 -6.64 10.65 -8.96
CA PRO A 22 -7.14 10.85 -7.59
C PRO A 22 -8.55 10.31 -7.35
N ARG A 23 -9.38 10.21 -8.40
CA ARG A 23 -10.73 9.64 -8.32
C ARG A 23 -10.75 8.13 -8.58
N ARG A 24 -9.89 7.64 -9.48
CA ARG A 24 -9.90 6.23 -9.93
C ARG A 24 -9.10 5.30 -9.03
N GLU A 25 -7.95 5.73 -8.53
CA GLU A 25 -7.08 4.91 -7.68
C GLU A 25 -7.79 4.37 -6.42
N PRO A 26 -8.60 5.18 -5.69
CA PRO A 26 -9.37 4.65 -4.56
C PRO A 26 -10.33 3.52 -4.96
N GLN A 27 -10.92 3.59 -6.16
CA GLN A 27 -11.82 2.56 -6.67
C GLN A 27 -11.07 1.27 -7.01
N TRP A 28 -9.84 1.37 -7.54
CA TRP A 28 -8.99 0.21 -7.79
C TRP A 28 -8.59 -0.48 -6.49
N VAL A 29 -8.20 0.29 -5.48
CA VAL A 29 -7.85 -0.25 -4.15
C VAL A 29 -9.04 -0.96 -3.53
N ALA A 30 -10.23 -0.36 -3.57
CA ALA A 30 -11.46 -0.99 -3.08
C ALA A 30 -11.76 -2.31 -3.82
N ALA A 31 -11.67 -2.31 -5.16
CA ALA A 31 -11.88 -3.52 -5.96
C ALA A 31 -10.85 -4.62 -5.63
N TRP A 32 -9.59 -4.27 -5.36
CA TRP A 32 -8.56 -5.23 -4.95
C TRP A 32 -8.86 -5.84 -3.58
N GLN A 33 -9.36 -5.03 -2.63
CA GLN A 33 -9.74 -5.49 -1.30
C GLN A 33 -10.97 -6.39 -1.35
N GLU A 34 -12.02 -5.99 -2.08
CA GLU A 34 -13.23 -6.78 -2.26
C GLU A 34 -12.93 -8.14 -2.94
N ALA A 35 -12.02 -8.13 -3.91
CA ALA A 35 -11.60 -9.35 -4.59
C ALA A 35 -10.67 -10.25 -3.75
N GLY A 36 -10.14 -9.78 -2.60
CA GLY A 36 -9.10 -10.48 -1.86
C GLY A 36 -7.86 -10.73 -2.72
N LEU A 37 -7.44 -9.72 -3.50
CA LEU A 37 -6.43 -9.88 -4.54
C LEU A 37 -5.10 -10.36 -3.95
N TYR A 38 -4.69 -9.82 -2.80
CA TYR A 38 -3.43 -10.21 -2.17
C TYR A 38 -3.43 -11.69 -1.78
N GLU A 39 -4.51 -12.16 -1.16
CA GLU A 39 -4.73 -13.54 -0.72
C GLU A 39 -4.66 -14.49 -1.92
N ARG A 40 -5.35 -14.16 -3.01
CA ARG A 40 -5.29 -14.94 -4.26
C ARG A 40 -3.89 -15.03 -4.84
N ILE A 41 -3.13 -13.92 -4.82
CA ILE A 41 -1.73 -13.95 -5.25
C ILE A 41 -0.94 -14.90 -4.34
N ARG A 42 -1.16 -14.88 -3.01
CA ARG A 42 -0.49 -15.82 -2.08
C ARG A 42 -0.83 -17.27 -2.37
N GLU A 43 -2.09 -17.56 -2.70
CA GLU A 43 -2.52 -18.91 -3.08
C GLU A 43 -1.81 -19.40 -4.35
N VAL A 44 -1.80 -18.61 -5.41
CA VAL A 44 -1.14 -18.94 -6.69
C VAL A 44 0.39 -19.00 -6.56
N SER A 45 0.94 -18.31 -5.55
CA SER A 45 2.37 -18.35 -5.25
C SER A 45 2.81 -19.54 -4.40
N LYS A 46 1.90 -20.35 -3.83
CA LYS A 46 2.27 -21.52 -3.01
C LYS A 46 3.20 -22.47 -3.77
N GLY A 47 4.28 -22.90 -3.11
CA GLY A 47 5.27 -23.83 -3.66
C GLY A 47 6.35 -23.18 -4.54
N ARG A 48 6.25 -21.88 -4.84
CA ARG A 48 7.32 -21.15 -5.55
C ARG A 48 8.53 -20.92 -4.64
N PRO A 49 9.74 -20.69 -5.20
CA PRO A 49 10.89 -20.25 -4.42
C PRO A 49 10.57 -19.00 -3.61
N ARG A 50 10.90 -19.00 -2.32
CA ARG A 50 10.54 -17.91 -1.42
C ARG A 50 11.51 -16.73 -1.54
N PHE A 51 10.96 -15.52 -1.55
CA PHE A 51 11.71 -14.28 -1.43
C PHE A 51 11.13 -13.48 -0.25
N VAL A 52 11.94 -13.16 0.75
CA VAL A 52 11.46 -12.41 1.93
C VAL A 52 12.10 -11.04 1.94
N LEU A 53 11.27 -10.00 1.87
CA LEU A 53 11.65 -8.63 2.18
C LEU A 53 11.11 -8.30 3.57
N HIS A 54 12.01 -8.13 4.55
CA HIS A 54 11.62 -7.77 5.91
C HIS A 54 11.33 -6.27 6.01
N ASP A 55 10.15 -5.93 6.51
CA ASP A 55 9.74 -4.55 6.69
C ASP A 55 10.27 -3.99 8.02
N GLY A 56 11.11 -2.96 7.95
CA GLY A 56 11.44 -2.17 9.13
C GLY A 56 10.18 -1.50 9.68
N PRO A 57 9.77 -1.79 10.94
CA PRO A 57 8.52 -1.28 11.50
C PRO A 57 8.61 0.24 11.72
N PRO A 58 7.75 1.07 11.10
CA PRO A 58 7.66 2.49 11.44
C PRO A 58 7.11 2.68 12.86
N TYR A 59 7.50 3.78 13.50
CA TYR A 59 6.93 4.20 14.79
C TYR A 59 5.45 4.58 14.62
N ALA A 60 4.62 4.12 15.55
CA ALA A 60 3.16 4.34 15.53
C ALA A 60 2.73 5.64 16.24
N ASN A 61 3.41 6.76 15.99
CA ASN A 61 3.20 8.01 16.77
C ASN A 61 3.15 9.32 15.98
N GLY A 62 2.96 9.28 14.66
CA GLY A 62 2.83 10.48 13.86
C GLY A 62 2.40 10.23 12.42
N ASP A 63 2.21 11.32 11.70
CA ASP A 63 1.78 11.29 10.31
C ASP A 63 2.88 10.78 9.36
N ILE A 64 2.43 10.17 8.28
CA ILE A 64 3.29 9.67 7.22
C ILE A 64 3.85 10.85 6.40
N HIS A 65 5.17 11.06 6.50
CA HIS A 65 5.89 11.98 5.59
C HIS A 65 6.41 11.30 4.31
N ILE A 66 6.91 12.09 3.35
CA ILE A 66 7.38 11.62 2.03
C ILE A 66 8.43 10.49 2.11
N GLY A 67 9.32 10.51 3.12
CA GLY A 67 10.28 9.41 3.34
C GLY A 67 9.62 8.04 3.55
N HIS A 68 8.47 7.97 4.22
CA HIS A 68 7.70 6.74 4.35
C HIS A 68 7.14 6.29 3.00
N ALA A 69 6.61 7.21 2.21
CA ALA A 69 6.08 6.91 0.89
C ALA A 69 7.18 6.33 -0.02
N VAL A 70 8.35 6.97 -0.09
CA VAL A 70 9.50 6.48 -0.86
C VAL A 70 9.90 5.08 -0.38
N ASN A 71 10.02 4.85 0.92
CA ASN A 71 10.37 3.56 1.48
C ASN A 71 9.37 2.46 1.10
N LYS A 72 8.08 2.70 1.28
CA LYS A 72 7.03 1.71 1.04
C LYS A 72 6.82 1.44 -0.45
N ILE A 73 6.90 2.46 -1.30
CA ILE A 73 6.80 2.31 -2.76
C ILE A 73 7.97 1.46 -3.29
N LEU A 74 9.20 1.70 -2.85
CA LEU A 74 10.35 0.90 -3.29
C LEU A 74 10.23 -0.57 -2.87
N LYS A 75 9.78 -0.83 -1.63
CA LYS A 75 9.52 -2.19 -1.14
C LYS A 75 8.42 -2.88 -1.97
N ASP A 76 7.34 -2.18 -2.27
CA ASP A 76 6.23 -2.70 -3.09
C ASP A 76 6.69 -3.04 -4.52
N ILE A 77 7.48 -2.18 -5.16
CA ILE A 77 8.07 -2.45 -6.49
C ILE A 77 8.88 -3.75 -6.48
N ILE A 78 9.75 -3.93 -5.48
CA ILE A 78 10.58 -5.14 -5.36
C ILE A 78 9.71 -6.38 -5.15
N VAL A 79 8.74 -6.33 -4.24
CA VAL A 79 7.84 -7.46 -3.94
C VAL A 79 7.03 -7.86 -5.18
N ARG A 80 6.49 -6.88 -5.91
CA ARG A 80 5.75 -7.12 -7.16
C ARG A 80 6.65 -7.72 -8.23
N ALA A 81 7.84 -7.14 -8.44
CA ALA A 81 8.79 -7.65 -9.42
C ALA A 81 9.19 -9.11 -9.13
N ARG A 82 9.44 -9.46 -7.85
CA ARG A 82 9.76 -10.83 -7.45
C ARG A 82 8.57 -11.78 -7.60
N THR A 83 7.37 -11.34 -7.26
CA THR A 83 6.14 -12.11 -7.48
C THR A 83 5.93 -12.43 -8.96
N LEU A 84 6.11 -11.42 -9.84
CA LEU A 84 6.01 -11.58 -11.29
C LEU A 84 7.14 -12.45 -11.88
N ALA A 85 8.33 -12.43 -11.27
CA ALA A 85 9.45 -13.30 -11.62
C ALA A 85 9.29 -14.76 -11.11
N GLY A 86 8.14 -15.12 -10.55
CA GLY A 86 7.84 -16.49 -10.15
C GLY A 86 8.27 -16.85 -8.73
N PHE A 87 8.50 -15.87 -7.85
CA PHE A 87 8.76 -16.12 -6.42
C PHE A 87 7.49 -16.06 -5.57
N ASP A 88 7.48 -16.79 -4.46
CA ASP A 88 6.60 -16.53 -3.33
C ASP A 88 7.18 -15.38 -2.50
N ALA A 89 6.75 -14.15 -2.80
CA ALA A 89 7.23 -12.93 -2.14
C ALA A 89 6.18 -12.31 -1.19
N PRO A 90 5.99 -12.84 0.03
CA PRO A 90 5.06 -12.23 0.99
C PRO A 90 5.61 -10.91 1.53
N TYR A 91 4.72 -9.94 1.73
CA TYR A 91 5.05 -8.68 2.40
C TYR A 91 4.18 -8.52 3.64
N VAL A 92 4.82 -8.38 4.80
CA VAL A 92 4.17 -8.23 6.10
C VAL A 92 4.66 -6.93 6.72
N PRO A 93 3.82 -5.88 6.79
CA PRO A 93 4.19 -4.64 7.44
C PRO A 93 4.23 -4.81 8.97
N GLY A 94 5.16 -4.11 9.61
CA GLY A 94 5.26 -4.04 11.07
C GLY A 94 4.92 -2.66 11.62
N TRP A 95 4.86 -2.55 12.95
CA TRP A 95 4.74 -1.29 13.69
C TRP A 95 5.58 -1.35 14.95
N ASP A 96 6.28 -0.26 15.24
CA ASP A 96 7.01 -0.09 16.50
C ASP A 96 6.15 0.74 17.45
N CYS A 97 5.65 0.08 18.50
CA CYS A 97 4.64 0.60 19.41
C CYS A 97 5.20 0.90 20.81
N HIS A 98 6.49 0.73 21.03
CA HIS A 98 7.13 0.92 22.34
C HIS A 98 8.20 2.01 22.31
N GLY A 99 8.74 2.31 23.48
CA GLY A 99 9.90 3.16 23.67
C GLY A 99 9.57 4.62 23.96
N LEU A 100 10.61 5.35 24.33
CA LEU A 100 10.55 6.75 24.74
C LEU A 100 9.83 7.67 23.74
N PRO A 101 9.92 7.49 22.40
CA PRO A 101 9.16 8.31 21.47
C PRO A 101 7.64 8.24 21.64
N ILE A 102 7.09 7.12 22.10
CA ILE A 102 5.66 6.97 22.40
C ILE A 102 5.33 7.68 23.72
N GLU A 103 6.12 7.39 24.76
CA GLU A 103 5.95 8.00 26.09
C GLU A 103 6.00 9.53 26.00
N HIS A 104 6.96 10.07 25.26
CA HIS A 104 7.10 11.50 25.09
C HIS A 104 5.94 12.15 24.32
N GLN A 105 5.30 11.44 23.38
CA GLN A 105 4.10 11.94 22.70
C GLN A 105 2.89 11.97 23.64
N ILE A 106 2.72 10.94 24.47
CA ILE A 106 1.71 10.92 25.53
C ILE A 106 1.91 12.11 26.49
N GLU A 107 3.16 12.34 26.94
CA GLU A 107 3.50 13.48 27.80
C GLU A 107 3.19 14.83 27.15
N LYS A 108 3.42 14.99 25.83
CA LYS A 108 3.07 16.23 25.11
C LYS A 108 1.56 16.46 25.06
N LEU A 109 0.78 15.41 24.87
CA LEU A 109 -0.68 15.50 24.73
C LEU A 109 -1.39 15.70 26.09
N HIS A 110 -0.85 15.11 27.15
CA HIS A 110 -1.55 14.99 28.43
C HIS A 110 -0.79 15.52 29.65
N GLY A 111 0.49 15.88 29.51
CA GLY A 111 1.37 16.29 30.61
C GLY A 111 2.06 15.12 31.32
N LYS A 112 3.12 15.43 32.08
CA LYS A 112 4.02 14.44 32.73
C LYS A 112 3.45 13.73 33.96
N HIS A 113 2.34 14.21 34.52
CA HIS A 113 1.81 13.74 35.80
C HIS A 113 0.40 13.17 35.65
N LEU A 114 0.22 12.35 34.61
CA LEU A 114 -1.03 11.62 34.44
C LEU A 114 -1.25 10.66 35.64
N PRO A 115 -2.40 10.74 36.33
CA PRO A 115 -2.74 9.82 37.41
C PRO A 115 -2.77 8.37 36.91
N ALA A 116 -2.19 7.43 37.67
CA ALA A 116 -2.05 6.03 37.25
C ALA A 116 -3.39 5.36 36.93
N ASP A 117 -4.46 5.76 37.61
CA ASP A 117 -5.85 5.32 37.41
C ASP A 117 -6.45 5.75 36.06
N ARG A 118 -5.85 6.72 35.36
CA ARG A 118 -6.29 7.16 34.03
C ARG A 118 -5.53 6.53 32.87
N VAL A 119 -4.37 5.91 33.13
CA VAL A 119 -3.46 5.42 32.08
C VAL A 119 -3.27 3.91 32.12
N ARG A 120 -3.58 3.26 33.24
CA ARG A 120 -3.59 1.81 33.36
C ARG A 120 -5.03 1.34 33.35
N ALA A 121 -5.39 0.50 32.37
CA ALA A 121 -6.62 -0.28 32.40
C ALA A 121 -6.48 -1.44 33.40
#